data_AF-Q4QQX6-F1
#
_entry.id   AF-Q4QQX6-F1
#
_cell.length_a   1.000
_cell.length_b   1.000
_cell.length_c   1.000
_cell.angle_alpha   90.00
_cell.angle_beta   90.00
_cell.angle_gamma   90.00
#
_symmetry.space_group_name_H-M   'P 1'
#
loop_
_entity.id
_entity.type
_entity.pdbx_description
1 polymer ?
#
loop_
_entity_poly.entity_id
_entity_poly.type
_entity_poly.pdbx_seq_one_letter_code
_entity_poly.pdbx_strand_id
1 'polypeptide(L)'
;MGATATYELDTEKDKDAQAIFERSQKVQEEIKGKEDDKIYRGIHNYQKFVKPKDTSLGNASSGMVRKGPIRAPEHLRATVRWDYQPDICKDYKETGFCGFGDSCKFLHDRSDYKHGWQLERELEEGRYGANDEENYEVSSDEEDLPFKCFICRDTFKNPIITKCRHYFCEKCALEHYRKSQRCYVCNTQTNGVFNPAKDLIAKLEKHKAEEEGSDSSEEPQ
;
A
#
# COMPACT_ATOMS: atom_id res chain seq x y z
N MET A 1 13.82 26.94 21.46
CA MET A 1 14.10 28.37 21.25
C MET A 1 14.69 28.52 19.85
N GLY A 2 13.93 29.03 18.88
CA GLY A 2 14.30 29.07 17.45
C GLY A 2 13.50 30.13 16.68
N ALA A 3 13.20 31.25 17.34
CA ALA A 3 12.31 32.28 16.81
C ALA A 3 12.89 33.04 15.60
N THR A 4 14.22 33.03 15.44
CA THR A 4 14.94 33.65 14.32
C THR A 4 15.54 32.60 13.38
N ALA A 5 15.00 31.38 13.36
CA ALA A 5 15.46 30.35 12.44
C ALA A 5 15.24 30.82 11.00
N THR A 6 16.33 30.83 10.23
CA THR A 6 16.33 31.12 8.80
C THR A 6 16.15 29.83 8.01
N TYR A 7 15.37 29.88 6.93
CA TYR A 7 15.21 28.79 5.99
C TYR A 7 16.28 28.86 4.91
N GLU A 8 17.29 28.00 5.01
CA GLU A 8 18.49 28.00 4.17
C GLU A 8 18.58 26.74 3.27
N LEU A 9 17.45 26.28 2.73
CA LEU A 9 17.47 25.16 1.76
C LEU A 9 17.84 25.61 0.33
N ASP A 10 17.52 26.86 -0.02
CA ASP A 10 17.78 27.43 -1.34
C ASP A 10 19.16 28.09 -1.41
N THR A 11 19.53 28.57 -2.61
CA THR A 11 20.78 29.33 -2.79
C THR A 11 20.82 30.58 -1.90
N GLU A 12 21.97 30.80 -1.26
CA GLU A 12 22.27 31.98 -0.45
C GLU A 12 21.92 33.30 -1.17
N LYS A 13 21.48 34.30 -0.41
CA LYS A 13 21.04 35.61 -0.93
C LYS A 13 22.00 36.30 -1.89
N ASP A 14 23.32 36.17 -1.70
CA ASP A 14 24.31 36.88 -2.51
C ASP A 14 24.59 36.20 -3.86
N LYS A 15 24.33 34.89 -3.91
CA LYS A 15 24.60 34.01 -5.06
C LYS A 15 23.34 33.68 -5.84
N ASP A 16 22.17 34.03 -5.32
CA ASP A 16 20.91 33.76 -5.99
C ASP A 16 20.77 34.53 -7.31
N ALA A 17 19.86 34.07 -8.14
CA ALA A 17 19.61 34.66 -9.45
C ALA A 17 19.07 36.11 -9.36
N GLN A 18 18.51 36.52 -8.21
CA GLN A 18 18.07 37.89 -7.98
C GLN A 18 19.25 38.83 -7.78
N ALA A 19 20.21 38.47 -6.92
CA ALA A 19 21.41 39.23 -6.66
C ALA A 19 22.32 39.28 -7.90
N ILE A 20 22.40 38.21 -8.69
CA ILE A 20 23.09 38.24 -9.99
C ILE A 20 22.44 39.26 -10.92
N PHE A 21 21.11 39.28 -10.99
CA PHE A 21 20.39 40.24 -11.82
C PHE A 21 20.59 41.68 -11.34
N GLU A 22 20.48 41.93 -10.04
CA GLU A 22 20.74 43.25 -9.44
C GLU A 22 22.17 43.71 -9.70
N ARG A 23 23.16 42.82 -9.59
CA ARG A 23 24.55 43.10 -9.98
C ARG A 23 24.66 43.46 -11.46
N SER A 24 24.00 42.71 -12.34
CA SER A 24 24.03 42.98 -13.79
C SER A 24 23.38 44.33 -14.14
N GLN A 25 22.30 44.69 -13.46
CA GLN A 25 21.60 45.96 -13.66
C GLN A 25 22.48 47.13 -13.21
N LYS A 26 23.13 47.03 -12.05
CA LYS A 26 24.09 48.03 -11.56
C LYS A 26 25.23 48.25 -12.56
N VAL A 27 25.84 47.17 -13.05
CA VAL A 27 26.90 47.23 -14.06
C VAL A 27 26.41 47.90 -15.36
N GLN A 28 25.19 47.60 -15.80
CA GLN A 28 24.62 48.22 -17.01
C GLN A 28 24.33 49.72 -16.85
N GLU A 29 23.88 50.16 -15.66
CA GLU A 29 23.72 51.59 -15.37
C GLU A 29 25.07 52.33 -15.40
N GLU A 30 26.14 51.71 -14.88
CA GLU A 30 27.49 52.30 -14.89
C GLU A 30 28.12 52.38 -16.29
N ILE A 31 27.78 51.45 -17.18
CA ILE A 31 28.25 51.42 -18.58
C ILE A 31 27.39 52.33 -19.47
N LYS A 32 26.21 52.74 -19.01
CA LYS A 32 25.29 53.55 -19.81
C LYS A 32 25.95 54.88 -20.21
N GLY A 33 26.17 55.05 -21.52
CA GLY A 33 26.77 56.25 -22.10
C GLY A 33 28.30 56.23 -22.21
N LYS A 34 28.96 55.11 -21.83
CA LYS A 34 30.39 54.88 -22.11
C LYS A 34 30.54 54.12 -23.43
N GLU A 35 31.65 54.38 -24.13
CA GLU A 35 32.02 53.61 -25.33
C GLU A 35 32.41 52.16 -24.96
N ASP A 36 32.48 51.29 -25.97
CA ASP A 36 32.79 49.87 -25.76
C ASP A 36 34.25 49.64 -25.38
N ASP A 37 34.51 49.51 -24.08
CA ASP A 37 35.84 49.24 -23.52
C ASP A 37 36.45 47.87 -23.93
N LYS A 38 35.70 46.99 -24.60
CA LYS A 38 36.05 45.58 -24.93
C LYS A 38 36.48 44.70 -23.73
N ILE A 39 36.35 45.17 -22.50
CA ILE A 39 36.62 44.41 -21.28
C ILE A 39 35.44 43.48 -20.99
N TYR A 40 35.71 42.19 -20.87
CA TYR A 40 34.70 41.20 -20.52
C TYR A 40 34.31 41.30 -19.03
N ARG A 41 33.04 41.58 -18.75
CA ARG A 41 32.49 41.77 -17.38
C ARG A 41 31.56 40.63 -16.95
N GLY A 42 31.59 39.49 -17.66
CA GLY A 42 30.77 38.31 -17.38
C GLY A 42 29.62 38.09 -18.38
N ILE A 43 29.09 36.87 -18.40
CA ILE A 43 28.14 36.38 -19.42
C ILE A 43 26.85 37.22 -19.46
N HIS A 44 26.40 37.72 -18.30
CA HIS A 44 25.14 38.47 -18.21
C HIS A 44 25.29 39.97 -18.50
N ASN A 45 26.52 40.47 -18.62
CA ASN A 45 26.86 41.89 -18.64
C ASN A 45 27.25 42.42 -20.03
N TYR A 46 26.93 41.68 -21.10
CA TYR A 46 26.95 42.27 -22.44
C TYR A 46 26.00 43.47 -22.52
N GLN A 47 26.33 44.44 -23.37
CA GLN A 47 25.59 45.69 -23.47
C GLN A 47 24.14 45.43 -23.91
N LYS A 48 23.19 45.80 -23.04
CA LYS A 48 21.76 45.76 -23.34
C LYS A 48 21.26 47.20 -23.46
N PHE A 49 20.70 47.53 -24.61
CA PHE A 49 20.16 48.88 -24.86
C PHE A 49 18.75 49.06 -24.28
N VAL A 50 18.03 47.96 -24.05
CA VAL A 50 16.68 47.99 -23.48
C VAL A 50 16.76 47.77 -21.98
N LYS A 51 16.36 48.78 -21.22
CA LYS A 51 16.21 48.65 -19.77
C LYS A 51 14.93 47.87 -19.44
N PRO A 52 15.00 46.87 -18.56
CA PRO A 52 13.79 46.29 -17.98
C PRO A 52 13.06 47.39 -17.19
N LYS A 53 11.79 47.62 -17.51
CA LYS A 53 10.97 48.65 -16.87
C LYS A 53 10.39 48.12 -15.57
N ASP A 54 10.30 49.00 -14.58
CA ASP A 54 9.48 48.77 -13.40
C ASP A 54 8.00 48.70 -13.82
N THR A 55 7.24 47.85 -13.15
CA THR A 55 5.80 47.72 -13.40
C THR A 55 5.03 48.11 -12.14
N SER A 56 3.71 48.26 -12.24
CA SER A 56 2.85 48.50 -11.08
C SER A 56 2.93 47.39 -10.02
N LEU A 57 3.47 46.22 -10.37
CA LEU A 57 3.66 45.07 -9.50
C LEU A 57 5.01 45.08 -8.75
N GLY A 58 5.86 46.09 -9.00
CA GLY A 58 7.11 46.33 -8.27
C GLY A 58 8.31 46.61 -9.16
N ASN A 59 9.49 46.60 -8.53
CA ASN A 59 10.76 46.89 -9.19
C ASN A 59 11.17 45.78 -10.17
N ALA A 60 11.99 46.12 -11.16
CA ALA A 60 12.53 45.18 -12.15
C ALA A 60 13.28 43.98 -11.55
N SER A 61 13.81 44.09 -10.34
CA SER A 61 14.48 43.00 -9.61
C SER A 61 13.56 42.16 -8.74
N SER A 62 12.31 42.58 -8.52
CA SER A 62 11.36 41.87 -7.65
C SER A 62 10.93 40.54 -8.28
N GLY A 63 10.58 39.56 -7.44
CA GLY A 63 10.15 38.23 -7.89
C GLY A 63 8.88 38.22 -8.76
N MET A 64 8.06 39.28 -8.71
CA MET A 64 6.81 39.39 -9.50
C MET A 64 7.05 39.93 -10.91
N VAL A 65 8.15 40.66 -11.13
CA VAL A 65 8.48 41.29 -12.42
C VAL A 65 9.62 40.57 -13.13
N ARG A 66 10.58 40.07 -12.36
CA ARG A 66 11.74 39.35 -12.88
C ARG A 66 11.34 37.94 -13.31
N LYS A 67 11.78 37.54 -14.50
CA LYS A 67 11.67 36.16 -14.98
C LYS A 67 12.88 35.36 -14.51
N GLY A 68 12.64 34.22 -13.85
CA GLY A 68 13.68 33.30 -13.38
C GLY A 68 13.40 32.79 -11.96
N PRO A 69 14.36 32.06 -11.35
CA PRO A 69 14.22 31.54 -9.99
C PRO A 69 13.95 32.65 -8.97
N ILE A 70 12.86 32.55 -8.21
CA ILE A 70 12.45 33.55 -7.23
C ILE A 70 13.08 33.22 -5.88
N ARG A 71 13.49 34.25 -5.12
CA ARG A 71 14.00 34.09 -3.76
C ARG A 71 12.87 33.69 -2.83
N ALA A 72 13.02 32.57 -2.12
CA ALA A 72 12.08 32.13 -1.10
C ALA A 72 12.14 33.03 0.15
N PRO A 73 11.02 33.16 0.90
CA PRO A 73 11.01 33.87 2.18
C PRO A 73 11.78 33.10 3.26
N GLU A 74 12.78 33.72 3.88
CA GLU A 74 13.63 33.05 4.89
C GLU A 74 12.96 32.77 6.23
N HIS A 75 11.98 33.58 6.61
CA HIS A 75 11.36 33.56 7.94
C HIS A 75 9.98 32.89 7.94
N LEU A 76 9.67 32.13 6.89
CA LEU A 76 8.41 31.42 6.75
C LEU A 76 8.68 29.93 6.53
N ARG A 77 8.14 29.10 7.40
CA ARG A 77 8.10 27.66 7.21
C ARG A 77 6.79 27.26 6.55
N ALA A 78 6.85 26.68 5.36
CA ALA A 78 5.68 26.15 4.70
C ALA A 78 5.02 25.07 5.57
N THR A 79 3.69 25.12 5.71
CA THR A 79 2.92 24.07 6.40
C THR A 79 2.90 22.84 5.51
N VAL A 80 3.46 21.73 5.99
CA VAL A 80 3.47 20.46 5.28
C VAL A 80 2.25 19.65 5.70
N ARG A 81 1.52 19.11 4.72
CA ARG A 81 0.45 18.14 4.91
C ARG A 81 0.77 16.91 4.08
N TRP A 82 0.68 15.74 4.67
CA TRP A 82 0.80 14.47 3.96
C TRP A 82 -0.49 14.22 3.17
N ASP A 83 -0.36 14.09 1.85
CA ASP A 83 -1.47 13.67 0.99
C ASP A 83 -1.41 12.17 0.78
N TYR A 84 -2.23 11.44 1.55
CA TYR A 84 -2.29 9.99 1.49
C TYR A 84 -3.21 9.44 0.39
N GLN A 85 -3.99 10.30 -0.29
CA GLN A 85 -4.96 9.85 -1.29
C GLN A 85 -4.26 9.66 -2.65
N PRO A 86 -4.12 8.41 -3.16
CA PRO A 86 -3.49 8.19 -4.45
C PRO A 86 -4.49 8.43 -5.59
N ASP A 87 -4.06 9.13 -6.63
CA ASP A 87 -4.83 9.30 -7.88
C ASP A 87 -4.64 8.11 -8.82
N ILE A 88 -4.91 6.88 -8.35
CA ILE A 88 -4.78 5.66 -9.14
C ILE A 88 -6.16 5.22 -9.64
N CYS A 89 -6.26 4.84 -10.91
CA CYS A 89 -7.49 4.33 -11.48
C CYS A 89 -7.81 2.96 -10.87
N LYS A 90 -8.87 2.91 -10.06
CA LYS A 90 -9.35 1.67 -9.43
C LYS A 90 -9.65 0.57 -10.45
N ASP A 91 -10.41 0.89 -11.49
CA ASP A 91 -10.83 -0.07 -12.51
C ASP A 91 -9.62 -0.64 -13.26
N TYR A 92 -8.66 0.21 -13.62
CA TYR A 92 -7.44 -0.23 -14.29
C TYR A 92 -6.55 -1.08 -13.38
N LYS A 93 -6.45 -0.74 -12.09
CA LYS A 93 -5.64 -1.50 -11.13
C LYS A 93 -6.21 -2.89 -10.90
N GLU A 94 -7.52 -3.00 -10.66
CA GLU A 94 -8.18 -4.28 -10.33
C GLU A 94 -8.40 -5.15 -11.57
N THR A 95 -8.88 -4.55 -12.67
CA THR A 95 -9.33 -5.32 -13.85
C THR A 95 -8.32 -5.30 -15.00
N GLY A 96 -7.41 -4.32 -15.01
CA GLY A 96 -6.54 -4.07 -16.17
C GLY A 96 -7.18 -3.32 -17.32
N PHE A 97 -8.47 -2.96 -17.19
CA PHE A 97 -9.20 -2.26 -18.22
C PHE A 97 -9.90 -1.04 -17.62
N CYS A 98 -9.55 0.14 -18.11
CA CYS A 98 -10.30 1.35 -17.80
C CYS A 98 -11.26 1.63 -18.95
N GLY A 99 -12.56 1.75 -18.65
CA GLY A 99 -13.56 2.11 -19.67
C GLY A 99 -13.36 3.49 -20.29
N PHE A 100 -12.59 4.37 -19.62
CA PHE A 100 -12.23 5.69 -20.14
C PHE A 100 -10.96 5.69 -21.00
N GLY A 101 -10.23 4.56 -21.06
CA GLY A 101 -8.95 4.46 -21.77
C GLY A 101 -7.99 5.58 -21.37
N ASP A 102 -7.28 6.14 -22.33
CA ASP A 102 -6.28 7.21 -22.10
C ASP A 102 -6.89 8.57 -21.73
N SER A 103 -8.22 8.70 -21.76
CA SER A 103 -8.91 9.92 -21.29
C SER A 103 -9.13 9.93 -19.78
N CYS A 104 -8.74 8.86 -19.07
CA CYS A 104 -8.85 8.79 -17.62
C CYS A 104 -7.94 9.83 -16.96
N LYS A 105 -8.50 10.61 -16.02
CA LYS A 105 -7.73 11.58 -15.23
C LYS A 105 -6.85 10.92 -14.16
N PHE A 106 -7.08 9.64 -13.88
CA PHE A 106 -6.38 8.89 -12.84
C PHE A 106 -5.26 8.06 -13.48
N LEU A 107 -4.20 7.81 -12.70
CA LEU A 107 -3.03 7.07 -13.16
C LEU A 107 -3.36 5.60 -13.42
N HIS A 108 -2.94 5.12 -14.59
CA HIS A 108 -3.03 3.72 -15.00
C HIS A 108 -1.81 2.93 -14.52
N ASP A 109 -1.75 2.70 -13.21
CA ASP A 109 -0.73 1.86 -12.57
C ASP A 109 -1.36 0.58 -11.99
N ARG A 110 -0.63 -0.54 -12.09
CA ARG A 110 -1.03 -1.86 -11.57
C ARG A 110 -0.15 -2.32 -10.40
N SER A 111 0.74 -1.46 -9.92
CA SER A 111 1.59 -1.76 -8.78
C SER A 111 0.76 -1.89 -7.48
N ASP A 112 1.07 -2.91 -6.69
CA ASP A 112 0.40 -3.28 -5.44
C ASP A 112 1.24 -2.99 -4.20
N TYR A 113 2.23 -2.09 -4.30
CA TYR A 113 3.03 -1.65 -3.17
C TYR A 113 2.17 -1.09 -2.03
N LYS A 114 2.60 -1.37 -0.80
CA LYS A 114 1.97 -0.87 0.42
C LYS A 114 2.07 0.65 0.50
N HIS A 115 0.98 1.29 0.94
CA HIS A 115 0.97 2.74 1.18
C HIS A 115 1.77 3.10 2.44
N GLY A 116 2.26 4.34 2.52
CA GLY A 116 3.06 4.82 3.66
C GLY A 116 2.40 4.55 5.02
N TRP A 117 1.09 4.77 5.15
CA TRP A 117 0.36 4.51 6.39
C TRP A 117 0.28 3.02 6.76
N GLN A 118 0.27 2.12 5.76
CA GLN A 118 0.31 0.67 6.01
C GLN A 118 1.68 0.26 6.54
N LEU A 119 2.74 0.85 5.98
CA LEU A 119 4.12 0.62 6.42
C LEU A 119 4.38 1.17 7.83
N GLU A 120 3.89 2.38 8.13
CA GLU A 120 3.99 2.98 9.46
C GLU A 120 3.32 2.10 10.53
N ARG A 121 2.14 1.54 10.23
CA ARG A 121 1.43 0.63 11.12
C ARG A 121 2.18 -0.69 11.31
N GLU A 122 2.67 -1.31 10.24
CA GLU A 122 3.44 -2.55 10.33
C GLU A 122 4.74 -2.37 11.10
N LEU A 123 5.35 -1.18 10.99
CA LEU A 123 6.55 -0.82 11.73
C LEU A 123 6.25 -0.67 13.23
N GLU A 124 5.14 -0.01 13.59
CA GLU A 124 4.70 0.13 14.98
C GLU A 124 4.32 -1.21 15.63
N GLU A 125 3.74 -2.12 14.85
CA GLU A 125 3.43 -3.48 15.27
C GLU A 125 4.66 -4.42 15.24
N GLY A 126 5.82 -3.96 14.78
CA GLY A 126 7.04 -4.76 14.68
C GLY A 126 6.99 -5.89 13.64
N ARG A 127 5.99 -5.87 12.75
CA ARG A 127 5.83 -6.85 11.64
C ARG A 127 6.56 -6.43 10.36
N TYR A 128 7.07 -5.19 10.32
CA TYR A 128 7.79 -4.68 9.16
C TYR A 128 9.04 -5.52 8.88
N GLY A 129 9.05 -6.22 7.74
CA GLY A 129 10.16 -7.08 7.33
C GLY A 129 10.13 -8.50 7.90
N ALA A 130 9.08 -8.87 8.64
CA ALA A 130 8.78 -10.28 8.88
C ALA A 130 8.31 -10.88 7.54
N ASN A 131 9.23 -11.52 6.83
CA ASN A 131 8.86 -12.47 5.79
C ASN A 131 8.23 -13.66 6.51
N ASP A 132 6.90 -13.68 6.58
CA ASP A 132 6.19 -14.94 6.78
C ASP A 132 6.42 -15.77 5.51
N GLU A 133 7.57 -16.47 5.45
CA GLU A 133 7.89 -17.48 4.44
C GLU A 133 6.83 -18.60 4.41
N GLU A 134 5.94 -18.64 5.41
CA GLU A 134 4.89 -19.64 5.61
C GLU A 134 3.51 -19.28 5.01
N ASN A 135 3.32 -18.11 4.36
CA ASN A 135 1.99 -17.71 3.88
C ASN A 135 1.72 -17.93 2.39
N TYR A 136 2.43 -18.86 1.74
CA TYR A 136 2.13 -19.31 0.37
C TYR A 136 1.92 -20.82 0.24
N GLU A 137 1.83 -21.55 1.35
CA GLU A 137 1.38 -22.94 1.33
C GLU A 137 -0.11 -22.97 1.66
N VAL A 138 -0.95 -22.70 0.66
CA VAL A 138 -2.27 -23.35 0.67
C VAL A 138 -1.95 -24.83 0.51
N SER A 139 -1.87 -25.57 1.62
CA SER A 139 -1.68 -27.02 1.59
C SER A 139 -2.75 -27.62 0.69
N SER A 140 -2.35 -27.91 -0.54
CA SER A 140 -3.20 -28.44 -1.61
C SER A 140 -3.65 -29.88 -1.31
N ASP A 141 -3.22 -30.45 -0.18
CA ASP A 141 -3.33 -31.87 0.14
C ASP A 141 -4.21 -32.20 1.35
N GLU A 142 -4.79 -31.20 2.03
CA GLU A 142 -5.85 -31.48 2.99
C GLU A 142 -7.21 -31.50 2.27
N GLU A 143 -7.52 -32.67 1.69
CA GLU A 143 -8.89 -33.01 1.31
C GLU A 143 -9.85 -32.53 2.41
N ASP A 144 -10.79 -31.66 2.07
CA ASP A 144 -11.85 -31.10 2.93
C ASP A 144 -12.65 -32.21 3.63
N LEU A 145 -12.08 -32.78 4.69
CA LEU A 145 -12.76 -33.75 5.53
C LEU A 145 -13.62 -32.96 6.53
N PRO A 146 -14.95 -33.14 6.52
CA PRO A 146 -15.81 -32.39 7.41
C PRO A 146 -15.49 -32.75 8.86
N PHE A 147 -15.30 -31.73 9.72
CA PHE A 147 -14.97 -31.89 11.15
C PHE A 147 -16.17 -32.31 12.03
N LYS A 148 -17.41 -32.13 11.54
CA LYS A 148 -18.65 -32.37 12.30
C LYS A 148 -19.65 -33.18 11.49
N CYS A 149 -20.46 -33.97 12.19
CA CYS A 149 -21.51 -34.78 11.57
C CYS A 149 -22.65 -33.89 11.03
N PHE A 150 -23.06 -34.07 9.78
CA PHE A 150 -24.13 -33.26 9.16
C PHE A 150 -25.52 -33.46 9.78
N ILE A 151 -25.75 -34.59 10.48
CA ILE A 151 -27.05 -34.92 11.07
C ILE A 151 -27.17 -34.33 12.48
N CYS A 152 -26.19 -34.57 13.36
CA CYS A 152 -26.22 -34.09 14.75
C CYS A 152 -25.47 -32.77 14.97
N ARG A 153 -24.64 -32.32 14.03
CA ARG A 153 -23.76 -31.14 14.12
C ARG A 153 -22.72 -31.20 15.26
N ASP A 154 -22.58 -32.36 15.89
CA ASP A 154 -21.57 -32.64 16.91
C ASP A 154 -20.32 -33.31 16.30
N THR A 155 -19.28 -33.46 17.13
CA THR A 155 -18.09 -34.26 16.82
C THR A 155 -18.47 -35.71 16.51
N PHE A 156 -17.73 -36.34 15.61
CA PHE A 156 -18.03 -37.71 15.21
C PHE A 156 -17.81 -38.70 16.34
N LYS A 157 -18.86 -39.45 16.69
CA LYS A 157 -18.81 -40.61 17.59
C LYS A 157 -19.01 -41.85 16.72
N ASN A 158 -17.96 -42.67 16.58
CA ASN A 158 -17.89 -43.79 15.63
C ASN A 158 -18.25 -43.36 14.20
N PRO A 159 -17.34 -42.66 13.48
CA PRO A 159 -17.61 -42.21 12.12
C PRO A 159 -17.71 -43.38 11.15
N ILE A 160 -18.74 -43.32 10.31
CA ILE A 160 -18.95 -44.25 9.21
C ILE A 160 -18.93 -43.51 7.88
N ILE A 161 -18.50 -44.20 6.83
CA ILE A 161 -18.49 -43.72 5.45
C ILE A 161 -19.52 -44.48 4.63
N THR A 162 -20.30 -43.73 3.86
CA THR A 162 -21.26 -44.27 2.89
C THR A 162 -20.61 -44.42 1.51
N LYS A 163 -21.21 -45.20 0.60
CA LYS A 163 -20.70 -45.36 -0.79
C LYS A 163 -20.51 -44.04 -1.54
N CYS A 164 -21.27 -43.02 -1.17
CA CYS A 164 -21.19 -41.67 -1.74
C CYS A 164 -20.14 -40.77 -1.05
N ARG A 165 -19.23 -41.35 -0.24
CA ARG A 165 -18.18 -40.65 0.51
C ARG A 165 -18.71 -39.59 1.50
N HIS A 166 -19.92 -39.76 2.01
CA HIS A 166 -20.42 -38.93 3.12
C HIS A 166 -20.17 -39.59 4.46
N TYR A 167 -19.69 -38.79 5.42
CA TYR A 167 -19.35 -39.21 6.78
C TYR A 167 -20.48 -38.88 7.77
N PHE A 168 -20.83 -39.84 8.63
CA PHE A 168 -21.86 -39.68 9.66
C PHE A 168 -21.47 -40.42 10.94
N CYS A 169 -22.10 -40.11 12.07
CA CYS A 169 -22.04 -40.96 13.26
C CYS A 169 -22.85 -42.24 13.05
N GLU A 170 -22.39 -43.36 13.61
CA GLU A 170 -23.08 -44.65 13.59
C GLU A 170 -24.57 -44.54 13.97
N LYS A 171 -24.88 -43.91 15.11
CA LYS A 171 -26.25 -43.73 15.60
C LYS A 171 -27.10 -42.89 14.64
N CYS A 172 -26.55 -41.77 14.17
CA CYS A 172 -27.25 -40.86 13.27
C CYS A 172 -27.58 -41.52 11.93
N ALA A 173 -26.67 -42.32 11.39
CA ALA A 173 -26.89 -43.03 10.14
C ALA A 173 -27.95 -44.13 10.27
N LEU A 174 -27.95 -44.87 11.38
CA LEU A 174 -28.95 -45.90 11.65
C LEU A 174 -30.36 -45.31 11.86
N GLU A 175 -30.47 -44.21 12.62
CA GLU A 175 -31.74 -43.50 12.80
C GLU A 175 -32.28 -42.91 11.50
N HIS A 176 -31.39 -42.36 10.67
CA HIS A 176 -31.76 -41.87 9.35
C HIS A 176 -32.20 -43.00 8.44
N TYR A 177 -31.50 -44.14 8.42
CA TYR A 177 -31.83 -45.29 7.59
C TYR A 177 -33.21 -45.88 7.91
N ARG A 178 -33.64 -45.83 9.18
CA ARG A 178 -35.00 -46.22 9.60
C ARG A 178 -36.08 -45.32 8.98
N LYS A 179 -35.78 -44.03 8.77
CA LYS A 179 -36.73 -43.05 8.21
C LYS A 179 -36.66 -42.99 6.68
N SER A 180 -35.45 -43.07 6.11
CA SER A 180 -35.24 -43.11 4.67
C SER A 180 -33.99 -43.90 4.30
N GLN A 181 -34.09 -44.72 3.25
CA GLN A 181 -32.98 -45.55 2.75
C GLN A 181 -31.98 -44.78 1.86
N ARG A 182 -32.03 -43.45 1.90
CA ARG A 182 -31.20 -42.55 1.07
C ARG A 182 -30.16 -41.86 1.95
N CYS A 183 -29.07 -41.41 1.33
CA CYS A 183 -28.07 -40.61 2.01
C CYS A 183 -28.64 -39.23 2.34
N TYR A 184 -28.32 -38.70 3.53
CA TYR A 184 -28.82 -37.39 3.98
C TYR A 184 -28.29 -36.20 3.15
N VAL A 185 -27.09 -36.32 2.55
CA VAL A 185 -26.45 -35.21 1.82
C VAL A 185 -26.80 -35.26 0.33
N CYS A 186 -26.56 -36.38 -0.34
CA CYS A 186 -26.72 -36.49 -1.79
C CYS A 186 -27.97 -37.26 -2.26
N ASN A 187 -28.82 -37.73 -1.33
CA ASN A 187 -30.02 -38.52 -1.62
C ASN A 187 -29.79 -39.83 -2.40
N THR A 188 -28.54 -40.26 -2.59
CA THR A 188 -28.21 -41.54 -3.23
C THR A 188 -28.62 -42.70 -2.34
N GLN A 189 -29.12 -43.78 -2.93
CA GLN A 189 -29.53 -44.97 -2.18
C GLN A 189 -28.31 -45.68 -1.56
N THR A 190 -28.30 -45.81 -0.23
CA THR A 190 -27.14 -46.35 0.51
C THR A 190 -27.08 -47.87 0.49
N ASN A 191 -28.16 -48.55 0.07
CA ASN A 191 -28.27 -50.01 -0.02
C ASN A 191 -27.91 -50.75 1.28
N GLY A 192 -28.06 -50.09 2.44
CA GLY A 192 -27.71 -50.67 3.75
C GLY A 192 -26.22 -50.90 3.97
N VAL A 193 -25.34 -50.37 3.11
CA VAL A 193 -23.89 -50.54 3.23
C VAL A 193 -23.29 -49.34 3.95
N PHE A 194 -22.84 -49.57 5.18
CA PHE A 194 -22.18 -48.59 6.02
C PHE A 194 -20.82 -49.17 6.45
N ASN A 195 -19.74 -48.55 6.01
CA ASN A 195 -18.38 -49.00 6.35
C ASN A 195 -17.79 -48.08 7.45
N PRO A 196 -16.98 -48.60 8.38
CA PRO A 196 -16.27 -47.74 9.33
C PRO A 196 -15.26 -46.84 8.61
N ALA A 197 -15.24 -45.54 8.95
CA ALA A 197 -14.39 -44.55 8.30
C ALA A 197 -12.98 -44.53 8.94
N LYS A 198 -12.13 -45.49 8.59
CA LYS A 198 -10.77 -45.63 9.14
C LYS A 198 -9.91 -44.39 8.93
N ASP A 199 -10.02 -43.77 7.75
CA ASP A 199 -9.22 -42.58 7.39
C ASP A 199 -9.59 -41.37 8.25
N LEU A 200 -10.87 -41.22 8.58
CA LEU A 200 -11.37 -40.12 9.42
C LEU A 200 -11.03 -40.35 10.90
N ILE A 201 -11.04 -41.60 11.37
CA ILE A 201 -10.59 -41.96 12.73
C ILE A 201 -9.10 -41.64 12.89
N ALA A 202 -8.26 -42.05 11.94
CA ALA A 202 -6.82 -41.79 11.99
C ALA A 202 -6.49 -40.28 12.00
N LYS A 203 -7.25 -39.46 11.26
CA LYS A 203 -7.10 -37.99 11.29
C LYS A 203 -7.59 -37.38 12.61
N LEU A 204 -8.73 -37.85 13.15
CA LEU A 204 -9.22 -37.38 14.45
C LEU A 204 -8.28 -37.75 15.61
N GLU A 205 -7.60 -38.89 15.55
CA GLU A 205 -6.60 -39.29 16.54
C GLU A 205 -5.35 -38.42 16.47
N LYS A 206 -4.88 -38.07 15.26
CA LYS A 206 -3.76 -37.12 15.09
C LYS A 206 -4.09 -35.73 15.65
N HIS A 207 -5.27 -35.20 15.31
CA HIS A 207 -5.69 -33.87 15.77
C HIS A 207 -5.86 -33.81 17.30
N LYS A 208 -6.32 -34.89 17.93
CA LYS A 208 -6.39 -34.98 19.40
C LYS A 208 -5.00 -35.04 20.06
N ALA A 209 -4.06 -35.77 19.45
CA ALA A 209 -2.69 -35.85 19.96
C ALA A 209 -1.97 -34.49 19.86
N GLU A 210 -2.30 -33.67 18.85
CA GLU A 210 -1.80 -32.31 18.71
C GLU A 210 -2.44 -31.34 19.71
N GLU A 211 -3.75 -31.44 19.96
CA GLU A 211 -4.43 -30.62 20.98
C GLU A 211 -3.91 -30.91 22.40
N GLU A 212 -3.74 -32.19 22.78
CA GLU A 212 -3.20 -32.58 24.10
C GLU A 212 -1.73 -32.16 24.31
N GLY A 213 -0.97 -31.91 23.24
CA GLY A 213 0.39 -31.37 23.31
C GLY A 213 0.46 -29.86 23.59
N SER A 214 -0.64 -29.13 23.37
CA SER A 214 -0.71 -27.66 23.56
C SER A 214 -1.22 -27.24 24.94
N ASP A 215 -1.96 -28.12 25.63
CA ASP A 215 -2.59 -27.82 26.93
C ASP A 215 -1.65 -28.04 28.14
N SER A 216 -0.46 -28.62 27.95
CA SER A 216 0.53 -28.81 29.02
C SER A 216 1.54 -27.65 29.19
N SER A 217 1.37 -26.55 28.47
CA SER A 217 2.28 -25.38 28.51
C SER A 217 1.70 -24.10 29.12
N GLU A 218 0.51 -24.14 29.71
CA GLU A 218 -0.06 -22.98 30.45
C GLU A 218 -0.47 -23.37 31.89
N GLU A 219 0.51 -23.47 32.80
CA GLU A 219 0.25 -23.23 34.23
C GLU A 219 0.45 -21.72 34.53
N PRO A 220 -0.55 -21.00 35.07
CA PRO A 220 -0.41 -19.61 35.45
C PRO A 220 0.23 -19.47 36.84
N GLN A 221 1.25 -18.59 36.92
CA GLN A 221 1.86 -18.10 38.17
C GLN A 221 0.89 -17.28 39.03
#